data_AF-A0AAP4A9A4-F1
#
_entry.id   AF-A0AAP4A9A4-F1
#
_cell.length_a   1.000
_cell.length_b   1.000
_cell.length_c   1.000
_cell.angle_alpha   90.00
_cell.angle_beta   90.00
_cell.angle_gamma   90.00
#
_symmetry.space_group_name_H-M   'P 1'
#
loop_
_entity.id
_entity.type
_entity.pdbx_description
1 polymer ?
#
loop_
_entity_poly.entity_id
_entity_poly.type
_entity_poly.pdbx_seq_one_letter_code
_entity_poly.pdbx_strand_id
1 'polypeptide(L)'
;MNNKNLLKGIILIIISALCTSFGQLFWKVGVNGNLFLIIFGFILYGLGALTMIIAFKFGELSILHPLMCIGYIFALINGFLFLNERIELIQFIGIIVIIVGVVFIARGGQNE
;
A
#
# COMPACT_ATOMS: atom_id res chain seq x y z
N MET A 1 -16.87 0.14 17.79
CA MET A 1 -17.02 0.51 16.36
C MET A 1 -17.66 -0.64 15.60
N ASN A 2 -18.62 -0.42 14.68
CA ASN A 2 -19.30 -1.52 14.00
C ASN A 2 -18.29 -2.29 13.12
N ASN A 3 -18.17 -3.61 13.27
CA ASN A 3 -17.11 -4.42 12.63
C ASN A 3 -17.14 -4.30 11.08
N LYS A 4 -18.32 -4.03 10.51
CA LYS A 4 -18.52 -3.75 9.08
C LYS A 4 -17.88 -2.43 8.60
N ASN A 5 -17.73 -1.42 9.47
CA ASN A 5 -17.11 -0.15 9.11
C ASN A 5 -15.58 -0.28 9.08
N LEU A 6 -14.99 -0.95 10.07
CA LEU A 6 -13.55 -1.22 10.07
C LEU A 6 -13.13 -2.02 8.83
N LEU A 7 -13.89 -3.06 8.47
CA LEU A 7 -13.64 -3.82 7.24
C LEU A 7 -13.64 -2.94 5.99
N LYS A 8 -14.56 -1.98 5.88
CA LYS A 8 -14.54 -0.99 4.79
C LYS A 8 -13.25 -0.18 4.80
N GLY A 9 -12.83 0.33 5.96
CA GLY A 9 -11.57 1.07 6.11
C GLY A 9 -10.37 0.25 5.64
N ILE A 10 -10.27 -1.02 6.05
CA ILE A 10 -9.20 -1.93 5.63
C ILE A 10 -9.21 -2.13 4.10
N ILE A 11 -10.38 -2.37 3.51
CA ILE A 11 -10.50 -2.53 2.05
C ILE A 11 -10.07 -1.25 1.33
N LEU A 12 -10.48 -0.07 1.82
CA LEU A 12 -10.04 1.22 1.25
C LEU A 12 -8.51 1.41 1.37
N ILE A 13 -7.88 1.00 2.48
CA ILE A 13 -6.42 1.05 2.64
C ILE A 13 -5.72 0.12 1.63
N ILE A 14 -6.23 -1.10 1.43
CA ILE A 14 -5.65 -2.03 0.45
C ILE A 14 -5.74 -1.46 -0.96
N ILE A 15 -6.89 -0.87 -1.33
CA ILE A 15 -7.07 -0.19 -2.62
C ILE A 15 -6.13 1.01 -2.75
N SER A 16 -6.00 1.80 -1.68
CA SER A 16 -5.08 2.93 -1.63
C SER A 16 -3.63 2.48 -1.85
N ALA A 17 -3.17 1.47 -1.11
CA ALA A 17 -1.81 0.93 -1.20
C ALA A 17 -1.51 0.36 -2.59
N LEU A 18 -2.49 -0.26 -3.24
CA LEU A 18 -2.37 -0.70 -4.63
C LEU A 18 -2.18 0.51 -5.57
N CYS A 19 -3.05 1.51 -5.44
CA CYS A 19 -3.03 2.70 -6.27
C CYS A 19 -1.72 3.50 -6.12
N THR A 20 -1.25 3.70 -4.88
CA THR A 20 0.04 4.38 -4.61
C THR A 20 1.22 3.56 -5.11
N SER A 21 1.21 2.24 -4.96
CA SER A 21 2.28 1.37 -5.47
C SER A 21 2.39 1.42 -6.99
N PHE A 22 1.26 1.42 -7.71
CA PHE A 22 1.28 1.65 -9.16
C PHE A 22 1.76 3.07 -9.51
N GLY A 23 1.42 4.09 -8.72
CA GLY A 23 1.94 5.44 -8.91
C GLY A 23 3.47 5.48 -8.83
N GLN A 24 4.03 4.79 -7.83
CA GLN A 24 5.48 4.63 -7.66
C GLN A 24 6.13 3.86 -8.83
N LEU A 25 5.45 2.83 -9.35
CA LEU A 25 5.91 2.11 -10.54
C LEU A 25 6.04 3.05 -11.74
N PHE A 26 5.03 3.89 -12.01
CA PHE A 26 5.08 4.84 -13.13
C PHE A 26 6.19 5.88 -12.96
N TRP A 27 6.48 6.32 -11.75
CA TRP A 27 7.66 7.14 -11.49
C TRP A 27 8.96 6.42 -11.81
N LYS A 28 9.09 5.15 -11.38
CA LYS A 28 10.28 4.35 -11.65
C LYS A 28 10.51 4.17 -13.15
N VAL A 29 9.45 3.94 -13.94
CA VAL A 29 9.56 3.81 -15.41
C VAL A 29 9.76 5.16 -16.09
N GLY A 30 9.10 6.21 -15.60
CA GLY A 30 9.11 7.54 -16.20
C GLY A 30 10.36 8.37 -15.94
N VAL A 31 11.14 8.04 -14.90
CA VAL A 31 12.32 8.82 -14.46
C VAL A 31 13.37 8.99 -15.56
N ASN A 32 13.44 8.05 -16.52
CA ASN A 32 14.40 8.07 -17.63
C ASN A 32 13.97 8.96 -18.82
N GLY A 33 13.04 9.90 -18.61
CA GLY A 33 12.72 10.94 -19.59
C GLY A 33 11.27 10.98 -20.06
N ASN A 34 10.35 10.24 -19.44
CA ASN A 34 8.94 10.26 -19.81
C ASN A 34 8.10 11.03 -18.78
N LEU A 35 8.00 12.35 -18.98
CA LEU A 35 7.26 13.25 -18.11
C LEU A 35 5.76 12.89 -18.00
N PHE A 36 5.16 12.38 -19.07
CA PHE A 36 3.75 11.95 -19.04
C PHE A 36 3.52 10.82 -18.05
N LEU A 37 4.41 9.83 -18.01
CA LEU A 37 4.35 8.74 -17.01
C LEU A 37 4.55 9.27 -15.60
N ILE A 38 5.41 10.27 -15.41
CA ILE A 38 5.61 10.88 -14.09
C ILE A 38 4.33 11.56 -13.60
N ILE A 39 3.71 12.38 -14.45
CA ILE A 39 2.44 13.05 -14.13
C ILE A 39 1.34 12.04 -13.86
N PHE A 40 1.26 10.97 -14.67
CA PHE A 40 0.29 9.89 -14.44
C PHE A 40 0.52 9.20 -13.09
N GLY A 41 1.78 8.94 -12.73
CA GLY A 41 2.16 8.42 -11.42
C GLY A 41 1.72 9.34 -10.28
N PHE A 42 1.85 10.66 -10.43
CA PHE A 42 1.36 11.64 -9.44
C PHE A 42 -0.15 11.60 -9.28
N ILE A 43 -0.91 11.55 -10.38
CA ILE A 43 -2.37 11.47 -10.34
C ILE A 43 -2.80 10.20 -9.60
N LEU A 44 -2.19 9.06 -9.95
CA LEU A 44 -2.53 7.77 -9.35
C LEU A 44 -2.15 7.74 -7.86
N TYR A 45 -0.95 8.22 -7.51
CA TYR A 45 -0.53 8.33 -6.12
C TYR A 45 -1.44 9.27 -5.31
N GLY A 46 -1.86 10.39 -5.90
CA GLY A 46 -2.81 11.33 -5.32
C GLY A 46 -4.17 10.68 -5.05
N LEU A 47 -4.70 9.93 -6.02
CA LEU A 47 -5.94 9.15 -5.84
C LEU A 47 -5.80 8.10 -4.73
N GLY A 48 -4.66 7.43 -4.65
CA GLY A 48 -4.34 6.53 -3.55
C GLY A 48 -4.37 7.26 -2.21
N ALA A 49 -3.70 8.40 -2.09
CA ALA A 49 -3.67 9.20 -0.87
C ALA A 49 -5.07 9.72 -0.48
N LEU A 50 -5.88 10.19 -1.43
CA LEU A 50 -7.27 10.58 -1.17
C LEU A 50 -8.10 9.40 -0.65
N THR A 51 -7.94 8.22 -1.25
CA THR A 51 -8.59 6.98 -0.79
C THR A 51 -8.18 6.63 0.65
N MET A 52 -6.91 6.80 1.01
CA MET A 52 -6.39 6.59 2.37
C MET A 52 -7.05 7.55 3.37
N ILE A 53 -7.15 8.83 3.03
CA ILE A 53 -7.80 9.85 3.88
C ILE A 53 -9.27 9.48 4.11
N ILE A 54 -9.97 8.96 3.09
CA ILE A 54 -11.34 8.47 3.24
C ILE A 54 -11.37 7.24 4.15
N ALA A 55 -10.40 6.33 4.04
CA ALA A 55 -10.30 5.14 4.88
C ALA A 55 -10.22 5.47 6.37
N PHE A 56 -9.47 6.53 6.73
CA PHE A 56 -9.34 7.00 8.13
C PHE A 56 -10.66 7.48 8.75
N LYS A 57 -11.72 7.69 7.97
CA LYS A 57 -13.06 7.92 8.53
C LYS A 57 -13.71 6.66 9.11
N PHE A 58 -13.17 5.48 8.80
CA PHE A 58 -13.77 4.18 9.13
C PHE A 58 -12.97 3.39 10.17
N GLY A 59 -11.82 3.90 10.61
CA GLY A 59 -11.01 3.28 11.64
C GLY A 59 -9.87 4.19 12.08
N GLU A 60 -9.21 3.79 13.17
CA GLU A 60 -8.14 4.59 13.74
C GLU A 60 -6.89 4.59 12.87
N LEU A 61 -6.17 5.72 12.89
CA LEU A 61 -4.91 5.87 12.19
C LEU A 61 -3.88 4.82 12.66
N SER A 62 -3.85 4.52 13.96
CA SER A 62 -3.01 3.49 14.61
C SER A 62 -3.18 2.09 14.01
N ILE A 63 -4.36 1.78 13.47
CA ILE A 63 -4.69 0.48 12.88
C ILE A 63 -4.53 0.52 11.36
N LEU A 64 -5.07 1.55 10.71
CA LEU A 64 -5.15 1.65 9.26
C LEU A 64 -3.83 2.06 8.60
N HIS A 65 -3.03 2.91 9.24
CA HIS A 65 -1.76 3.35 8.66
C HIS A 65 -0.74 2.20 8.54
N PRO A 66 -0.52 1.34 9.56
CA PRO A 66 0.36 0.18 9.43
C PRO A 66 -0.07 -0.79 8.32
N LEU A 67 -1.36 -0.91 8.04
CA LEU A 67 -1.86 -1.73 6.93
C LEU A 67 -1.39 -1.24 5.55
N MET A 68 -0.98 0.03 5.40
CA MET A 68 -0.36 0.53 4.16
C MET A 68 0.94 -0.19 3.82
N CYS A 69 1.61 -0.84 4.77
CA CYS A 69 2.79 -1.67 4.49
C CYS A 69 2.50 -2.83 3.54
N ILE A 70 1.23 -3.21 3.32
CA ILE A 70 0.86 -4.15 2.25
C ILE A 70 1.27 -3.63 0.85
N GLY A 71 1.43 -2.32 0.69
CA GLY A 71 1.95 -1.68 -0.51
C GLY A 71 3.35 -2.16 -0.89
N TYR A 72 4.17 -2.63 0.07
CA TYR A 72 5.48 -3.22 -0.23
C TYR A 72 5.35 -4.53 -1.00
N ILE A 73 4.29 -5.31 -0.75
CA ILE A 73 4.01 -6.53 -1.51
C ILE A 73 3.69 -6.17 -2.96
N PHE A 74 2.82 -5.16 -3.16
CA PHE A 74 2.48 -4.67 -4.49
C PHE A 74 3.71 -4.10 -5.20
N ALA A 75 4.57 -3.37 -4.50
CA ALA A 75 5.81 -2.83 -5.07
C ALA A 75 6.74 -3.94 -5.53
N LEU A 76 6.88 -5.02 -4.75
CA LEU A 76 7.71 -6.16 -5.12
C LEU A 76 7.15 -6.96 -6.31
N ILE A 77 5.83 -7.17 -6.35
CA ILE A 77 5.15 -7.76 -7.50
C ILE A 77 5.34 -6.88 -8.74
N ASN A 78 5.17 -5.57 -8.60
CA ASN A 78 5.35 -4.61 -9.68
C ASN A 78 6.79 -4.58 -10.20
N GLY A 79 7.79 -4.61 -9.31
CA GLY A 79 9.21 -4.72 -9.65
C GLY A 79 9.52 -5.98 -10.45
N PHE A 80 9.00 -7.12 -10.01
CA PHE A 80 9.18 -8.39 -10.71
C PHE A 80 8.50 -8.41 -12.09
N LEU A 81 7.23 -7.98 -12.17
CA LEU A 81 6.44 -8.08 -13.40
C LEU A 81 6.81 -7.04 -14.46
N PHE A 82 7.01 -5.77 -14.06
CA PHE A 82 7.18 -4.66 -15.00
C PHE A 82 8.64 -4.23 -15.18
N LEU A 83 9.47 -4.41 -14.15
CA LEU A 83 10.88 -4.01 -14.19
C LEU A 83 11.85 -5.21 -14.35
N ASN A 84 11.33 -6.45 -14.37
CA ASN A 84 12.13 -7.67 -14.38
C ASN A 84 13.18 -7.72 -13.26
N GLU A 85 12.86 -7.13 -12.11
CA GLU A 85 13.73 -7.18 -10.93
C GLU A 85 13.75 -8.60 -10.35
N ARG A 86 14.93 -9.07 -9.95
CA ARG A 86 15.05 -10.37 -9.26
C ARG A 86 14.58 -10.22 -7.82
N ILE A 87 13.61 -11.04 -7.43
CA ILE A 87 13.17 -11.13 -6.04
C ILE A 87 14.21 -11.96 -5.28
N GLU A 88 14.92 -11.34 -4.35
CA GLU A 88 15.81 -12.06 -3.46
C GLU A 88 15.06 -12.71 -2.31
N LEU A 89 15.55 -13.87 -1.86
CA LEU A 89 14.96 -14.63 -0.76
C LEU A 89 14.83 -13.78 0.52
N ILE A 90 15.79 -12.89 0.76
CA ILE A 90 15.80 -11.99 1.92
C ILE A 90 14.66 -10.95 1.87
N GLN A 91 14.32 -10.45 0.68
CA GLN A 91 13.21 -9.51 0.49
C GLN A 91 11.87 -10.19 0.78
N PHE A 92 11.73 -11.45 0.38
CA PHE A 92 10.55 -12.25 0.66
C PHE A 92 10.37 -12.50 2.17
N ILE A 93 11.45 -12.86 2.87
CA ILE A 93 11.42 -13.00 4.35
C ILE A 93 11.05 -11.67 5.02
N GLY A 94 11.61 -10.55 4.55
CA GLY A 94 11.26 -9.22 5.04
C GLY A 94 9.78 -8.90 4.90
N ILE A 95 9.17 -9.22 3.75
CA ILE A 95 7.71 -9.09 3.55
C ILE A 95 6.94 -9.90 4.61
N ILE A 96 7.31 -11.16 4.83
CA ILE A 96 6.62 -12.02 5.80
C ILE A 96 6.66 -11.38 7.19
N VAL A 97 7.82 -10.85 7.61
CA VAL A 97 7.97 -10.16 8.90
C VAL A 97 7.06 -8.93 8.99
N ILE A 98 6.99 -8.13 7.92
CA ILE A 98 6.10 -6.97 7.86
C ILE A 98 4.64 -7.40 7.98
N ILE A 99 4.20 -8.43 7.26
CA ILE A 99 2.83 -8.95 7.32
C ILE A 99 2.49 -9.39 8.75
N VAL A 100 3.38 -10.13 9.40
CA VAL A 100 3.19 -10.57 10.79
C VAL A 100 3.07 -9.38 11.73
N GLY A 101 3.95 -8.38 11.59
CA GLY A 101 3.89 -7.14 12.37
C GLY A 101 2.57 -6.40 12.20
N VAL A 102 2.09 -6.29 10.96
CA VAL A 102 0.78 -5.66 10.65
C VAL A 102 -0.38 -6.43 11.27
N VAL A 103 -0.36 -7.77 11.24
CA VAL A 103 -1.39 -8.60 11.89
C VAL A 103 -1.40 -8.39 13.41
N PHE A 104 -0.24 -8.26 14.05
CA PHE A 104 -0.15 -7.96 15.48
C PHE A 104 -0.71 -6.58 15.82
N ILE A 105 -0.39 -5.55 15.04
CA ILE A 105 -0.92 -4.20 15.25
C ILE A 105 -2.44 -4.18 15.06
N ALA A 106 -2.94 -4.85 14.00
CA ALA A 106 -4.37 -4.91 13.71
C ALA A 106 -5.19 -5.62 14.81
N ARG A 107 -4.62 -6.63 15.48
CA ARG A 107 -5.26 -7.31 16.63
C ARG A 107 -5.14 -6.51 17.92
N GLY A 108 -4.04 -5.80 18.12
CA GLY A 108 -3.83 -4.96 19.30
C GLY A 108 -4.85 -3.83 19.41
N GLY A 109 -5.13 -3.13 18.30
CA GLY A 109 -6.10 -2.03 18.27
C GLY A 109 -7.58 -2.45 18.22
N GLN A 110 -7.90 -3.74 18.12
CA GLN A 110 -9.29 -4.22 18.17
C GLN A 110 -9.83 -4.42 19.59
N ASN A 111 -8.97 -4.37 20.61
CA ASN A 111 -9.32 -4.65 22.00
C ASN A 111 -9.59 -3.39 22.84
N GLU A 112 -9.62 -2.21 22.21
CA GLU A 112 -10.10 -0.94 22.79
C GLU A 112 -11.49 -0.60 22.23
#